data_AF-M0PHC8-F1
#
_entry.id   AF-M0PHC8-F1
#
_cell.length_a   1.000
_cell.length_b   1.000
_cell.length_c   1.000
_cell.angle_alpha   90.00
_cell.angle_beta   90.00
_cell.angle_gamma   90.00
#
_symmetry.space_group_name_H-M   'P 1'
#
loop_
_entity.id
_entity.type
_entity.pdbx_description
1 polymer ?
#
loop_
_entity_poly.entity_id
_entity_poly.type
_entity_poly.pdbx_seq_one_letter_code
_entity_poly.pdbx_strand_id
1 'polypeptide(L)'
;METQPCGDCGEPIPTDVRSCPECGFAPWKPLLGLGVLGAPCSLWIGFFLLFLSGIPLLAYVVWGIGALTLLALPSAVFARPTD
;
A
#
# COMPACT_ATOMS: atom_id res chain seq x y z
N MET A 1 -8.36 -32.80 -17.27
CA MET A 1 -7.30 -32.10 -16.50
C MET A 1 -6.99 -30.83 -17.27
N GLU A 2 -7.15 -29.66 -16.66
CA GLU A 2 -6.88 -28.39 -17.33
C GLU A 2 -5.38 -28.08 -17.25
N THR A 3 -4.77 -27.75 -18.38
CA THR A 3 -3.34 -27.44 -18.50
C THR A 3 -3.19 -26.07 -19.13
N GLN A 4 -2.30 -25.24 -18.59
CA GLN A 4 -1.98 -23.91 -19.12
C GLN A 4 -0.52 -23.87 -19.61
N PRO A 5 -0.21 -23.13 -20.69
CA PRO A 5 1.16 -22.99 -21.14
C PRO A 5 2.00 -22.21 -20.11
N CYS A 6 3.23 -22.65 -19.90
CA CYS A 6 4.22 -21.93 -19.10
C CYS A 6 4.50 -20.55 -19.72
N GLY A 7 4.49 -19.50 -18.91
CA GLY A 7 4.83 -18.14 -19.37
C GLY A 7 6.30 -17.96 -19.79
N ASP A 8 7.17 -18.91 -19.44
CA ASP A 8 8.63 -18.83 -19.67
C ASP A 8 9.09 -19.82 -20.75
N CYS A 9 8.78 -21.11 -20.62
CA CYS A 9 9.19 -22.14 -21.58
C CYS A 9 8.10 -22.57 -22.58
N GLY A 10 6.86 -22.12 -22.43
CA GLY A 10 5.73 -22.51 -23.29
C GLY A 10 5.17 -23.92 -23.05
N GLU A 11 5.82 -24.74 -22.23
CA GLU A 11 5.43 -26.13 -21.98
C GLU A 11 4.07 -26.21 -21.24
N PRO A 12 3.21 -27.21 -21.52
CA PRO A 12 1.92 -27.35 -20.84
C PRO A 12 2.11 -27.80 -19.38
N ILE A 13 1.66 -26.97 -18.44
CA ILE A 13 1.76 -27.22 -16.99
C ILE A 13 0.36 -27.42 -16.39
N PRO A 14 0.18 -28.36 -15.44
CA PRO A 14 -1.04 -28.41 -14.64
C PRO A 14 -1.32 -27.10 -13.90
N THR A 15 -2.57 -26.68 -13.83
CA THR A 15 -2.96 -25.42 -13.16
C THR A 15 -2.74 -25.42 -11.65
N ASP A 16 -2.59 -26.60 -11.04
CA ASP A 16 -2.40 -26.77 -9.59
C ASP A 16 -0.94 -26.64 -9.11
N VAL A 17 0.05 -26.59 -10.01
CA VAL A 17 1.45 -26.46 -9.59
C VAL A 17 1.88 -25.01 -9.51
N ARG A 18 2.56 -24.65 -8.41
CA ARG A 18 3.07 -23.29 -8.14
C ARG A 18 4.27 -22.91 -8.98
N SER A 19 4.95 -23.90 -9.55
CA SER A 19 6.19 -23.75 -10.31
C SER A 19 6.18 -24.71 -11.50
N CYS A 20 6.73 -24.27 -12.63
CA CYS A 20 6.95 -25.13 -13.77
C CYS A 20 7.98 -26.22 -13.39
N PRO A 21 7.66 -27.51 -13.58
CA PRO A 21 8.62 -28.59 -13.31
C PRO A 21 9.79 -28.61 -14.30
N GLU A 22 9.61 -28.05 -15.49
CA GLU A 22 10.59 -28.10 -16.58
C GLU A 22 11.63 -26.98 -16.51
N CYS A 23 11.19 -25.74 -16.23
CA CYS A 23 12.07 -24.58 -16.17
C CYS A 23 12.21 -23.97 -14.77
N GLY A 24 11.44 -24.43 -13.77
CA GLY A 24 11.47 -23.88 -12.42
C GLY A 24 10.80 -22.51 -12.27
N PHE A 25 10.22 -21.96 -13.35
CA PHE A 25 9.53 -20.67 -13.31
C PHE A 25 8.32 -20.71 -12.37
N ALA A 26 8.32 -19.84 -11.36
CA ALA A 26 7.20 -19.65 -10.45
C ALA A 26 6.71 -18.21 -10.58
N PRO A 27 5.51 -17.96 -11.15
CA PRO A 27 4.94 -16.62 -11.12
C PRO A 27 4.57 -16.32 -9.66
N TRP A 28 5.41 -15.54 -8.97
CA TRP A 28 5.00 -14.87 -7.74
C TRP A 28 3.73 -14.08 -8.09
N LYS A 29 2.57 -14.54 -7.61
CA LYS A 29 1.36 -13.72 -7.60
C LYS A 29 1.51 -12.75 -6.43
N PRO A 30 1.87 -11.47 -6.62
CA PRO A 30 1.62 -10.52 -5.57
C PRO A 30 0.10 -10.46 -5.38
N LEU A 31 -0.35 -10.59 -4.14
CA LEU A 31 -1.75 -10.46 -3.72
C LEU A 31 -2.23 -8.99 -3.84
N LEU A 32 -1.84 -8.27 -4.89
CA LEU A 32 -2.16 -6.87 -5.14
C LEU A 32 -3.52 -6.67 -5.85
N GLY A 33 -4.32 -7.74 -6.03
CA GLY A 33 -5.54 -7.73 -6.84
C GLY A 33 -6.87 -7.82 -6.08
N LEU A 34 -6.88 -8.05 -4.77
CA LEU A 34 -8.12 -8.06 -3.99
C LEU A 34 -8.30 -6.66 -3.39
N GLY A 35 -9.11 -5.83 -4.07
CA GLY A 35 -9.60 -4.58 -3.51
C GLY A 35 -10.20 -4.80 -2.11
N VAL A 36 -10.39 -3.72 -1.36
CA VAL A 36 -10.75 -3.66 0.09
C VAL A 36 -11.76 -4.74 0.55
N LEU A 37 -12.68 -5.19 -0.30
CA LEU A 37 -13.66 -6.25 -0.05
C LEU A 37 -13.10 -7.68 0.07
N GLY A 38 -11.90 -7.95 -0.43
CA GLY A 38 -11.26 -9.27 -0.42
C GLY A 38 -10.09 -9.41 0.57
N ALA A 39 -9.84 -8.39 1.39
CA ALA A 39 -8.79 -8.44 2.40
C ALA A 39 -9.12 -9.45 3.51
N PRO A 40 -8.13 -10.17 4.07
CA PRO A 40 -8.35 -11.05 5.22
C PRO A 40 -8.92 -10.26 6.40
N CYS A 41 -9.77 -10.91 7.22
CA CYS A 41 -10.44 -10.29 8.37
C CYS A 41 -9.45 -9.57 9.32
N SER A 42 -8.20 -10.03 9.42
CA SER A 42 -7.16 -9.39 10.23
C SER A 42 -6.82 -7.97 9.78
N LEU A 43 -6.86 -7.69 8.47
CA LEU A 43 -6.64 -6.33 7.95
C LEU A 43 -7.84 -5.42 8.25
N TRP A 44 -9.06 -5.93 8.17
CA TRP A 44 -10.28 -5.18 8.52
C TRP A 44 -10.33 -4.82 10.02
N ILE A 45 -10.01 -5.78 10.89
CA ILE A 45 -9.93 -5.56 12.34
C ILE A 45 -8.83 -4.53 12.65
N GLY A 46 -7.67 -4.64 11.99
CA GLY A 46 -6.58 -3.68 12.14
C GLY A 46 -7.01 -2.27 11.74
N PHE A 47 -7.68 -2.11 10.60
CA PHE A 47 -8.18 -0.82 10.14
C PHE A 47 -9.22 -0.24 11.11
N PHE A 48 -10.15 -1.06 11.60
CA PHE A 48 -11.18 -0.63 12.56
C PHE A 48 -10.58 -0.19 13.90
N LEU A 49 -9.60 -0.93 14.44
CA LEU A 49 -8.88 -0.55 15.65
C LEU A 49 -8.07 0.72 15.48
N LEU A 50 -7.42 0.90 14.33
CA LEU A 50 -6.65 2.11 14.02
C LEU A 50 -7.58 3.33 13.90
N PHE A 51 -8.77 3.15 13.34
CA PHE A 51 -9.79 4.20 13.31
C PHE A 51 -10.30 4.54 14.72
N LEU A 52 -10.62 3.53 15.55
CA LEU A 52 -11.05 3.71 16.94
C LEU A 52 -9.97 4.34 17.84
N SER A 53 -8.69 4.10 17.55
CA SER A 53 -7.57 4.63 18.34
C SER A 53 -7.43 6.16 18.28
N GLY A 54 -8.14 6.83 17.36
CA GLY A 54 -8.09 8.28 17.19
C GLY A 54 -6.76 8.80 16.62
N ILE A 55 -5.79 7.92 16.32
CA ILE A 55 -4.53 8.24 15.64
C ILE A 55 -4.74 9.04 14.34
N PRO A 56 -5.67 8.69 13.42
CA PRO A 56 -5.87 9.49 12.22
C PRO A 56 -6.38 10.91 12.52
N LEU A 57 -7.19 11.07 13.56
CA LEU A 57 -7.69 12.36 14.03
C LEU A 57 -6.56 13.22 14.62
N LEU A 58 -5.71 12.61 15.45
CA LEU A 58 -4.51 13.27 15.99
C LEU A 58 -3.54 13.69 14.88
N ALA A 59 -3.28 12.80 13.91
CA ALA A 59 -2.43 13.11 12.76
C ALA A 59 -2.99 14.30 11.96
N TYR A 60 -4.31 14.32 11.73
CA TYR A 60 -4.98 15.43 11.05
C TYR A 60 -4.88 16.74 11.84
N VAL A 61 -5.08 16.71 13.16
CA VAL A 61 -4.95 17.89 14.03
C VAL A 61 -3.52 18.41 14.05
N VAL A 62 -2.51 17.54 14.20
CA VAL A 62 -1.09 17.94 14.19
C VAL A 62 -0.71 18.56 12.84
N TRP A 63 -1.13 17.93 11.75
CA TRP A 63 -0.86 18.45 10.40
C TRP A 63 -1.58 19.77 10.16
N GLY A 64 -2.83 19.90 10.60
CA GLY A 64 -3.61 21.13 10.52
C GLY A 64 -2.99 22.28 11.32
N ILE A 65 -2.54 22.03 12.55
CA ILE A 65 -1.84 23.04 13.37
C ILE A 65 -0.51 23.44 12.71
N GLY A 66 0.25 22.48 12.17
CA GLY A 66 1.48 22.78 11.43
C GLY A 66 1.24 23.65 10.21
N ALA A 67 0.23 23.32 9.39
CA ALA A 67 -0.17 24.10 8.22
C ALA A 67 -0.68 25.50 8.62
N LEU A 68 -1.48 25.61 9.68
CA LEU A 68 -1.92 26.89 10.22
C LEU A 68 -0.75 27.73 10.71
N THR A 69 0.24 27.11 11.35
CA THR A 69 1.45 27.80 11.82
C THR A 69 2.24 28.37 10.65
N LEU A 70 2.41 27.60 9.57
CA LEU A 70 3.05 28.05 8.33
C LEU A 70 2.29 29.18 7.62
N LEU A 71 0.95 29.15 7.67
CA LEU A 71 0.11 30.24 7.12
C LEU A 71 0.09 31.47 8.03
N ALA A 72 0.22 31.27 9.34
CA ALA A 72 0.32 32.31 10.38
C ALA A 72 1.76 32.84 10.55
N LEU A 73 2.67 32.51 9.63
CA LEU A 73 4.00 33.09 9.48
C LEU A 73 4.03 34.26 8.46
N PRO A 74 3.10 35.25 8.41
CA PRO A 74 3.20 36.30 7.40
C PRO A 74 4.20 37.42 7.74
N SER A 75 5.11 37.29 8.72
CA SER A 75 5.87 38.49 9.14
C SER A 75 7.31 38.31 9.66
N ALA A 76 7.78 37.10 9.98
CA ALA A 76 9.15 36.96 10.53
C ALA A 76 10.24 36.78 9.46
N VAL A 77 9.88 36.35 8.24
CA VAL A 77 10.86 36.09 7.16
C VAL A 77 11.19 37.34 6.33
N PHE A 78 10.33 38.36 6.34
CA PHE A 78 10.55 39.59 5.57
C PHE A 78 11.45 40.63 6.25
N ALA A 79 11.94 40.37 7.46
CA ALA A 79 12.95 41.20 8.13
C ALA A 79 14.37 40.65 7.93
N ARG A 80 14.69 40.09 6.75
CA ARG A 80 16.10 39.92 6.35
C ARG A 80 16.63 41.31 5.95
N PRO A 81 17.57 41.90 6.70
CA PRO A 81 18.23 43.13 6.28
C PRO A 81 18.92 42.87 4.94
N THR A 82 18.60 43.71 3.96
CA THR A 82 19.39 43.92 2.75
C THR A 82 20.74 44.48 3.15
N ASP A 83 21.80 43.68 3.01
CA ASP A 83 23.14 44.19 2.66
C ASP A 83 23.21 44.34 1.13
#